data_AF-A0A3M0XT63-F1
#
_entry.id   AF-A0A3M0XT63-F1
#
_cell.length_a   1.000
_cell.length_b   1.000
_cell.length_c   1.000
_cell.angle_alpha   90.00
_cell.angle_beta   90.00
_cell.angle_gamma   90.00
#
_symmetry.space_group_name_H-M   'P 1'
#
loop_
_entity.id
_entity.type
_entity.pdbx_description
1 polymer ?
#
loop_
_entity_poly.entity_id
_entity_poly.type
_entity_poly.pdbx_seq_one_letter_code
_entity_poly.pdbx_strand_id
1 'polypeptide(L)'
;MDAGRSHEGPSEGPSKAEAVARYLLYLASKSKEPELITNLRLQKLLYYAQGWSLALRGEPLFDETLEAWKHGPVAPSVYHIFKTHGKQSIPQGEARKDSPLLSEEDKAFIKSVWRRYRRYSALELR
;
A
#
# COMPACT_ATOMS: atom_id res chain seq x y z
N MET A 1 17.02 40.18 0.29
CA MET A 1 15.60 39.75 0.31
C MET A 1 15.61 38.32 -0.17
N ASP A 2 15.75 37.37 0.75
CA ASP A 2 15.70 35.94 0.41
C ASP A 2 14.33 35.43 0.84
N ALA A 3 13.55 34.98 -0.13
CA ALA A 3 12.16 34.59 0.04
C ALA A 3 12.10 33.14 0.54
N GLY A 4 11.36 32.96 1.64
CA GLY A 4 11.19 31.71 2.36
C GLY A 4 11.04 30.48 1.49
N ARG A 5 11.92 29.51 1.73
CA ARG A 5 11.66 28.11 1.37
C ARG A 5 10.90 27.50 2.55
N SER A 6 9.57 27.55 2.47
CA SER A 6 8.70 26.89 3.44
C SER A 6 8.97 25.39 3.39
N HIS A 7 9.61 24.87 4.44
CA HIS A 7 9.58 23.45 4.74
C HIS A 7 8.17 23.11 5.21
N GLU A 8 7.32 22.60 4.31
CA GLU A 8 6.14 21.85 4.73
C GLU A 8 6.65 20.57 5.40
N GLY A 9 6.48 20.49 6.72
CA GLY A 9 6.67 19.25 7.47
C GLY A 9 5.67 18.18 7.00
N PRO A 10 5.88 16.89 7.35
CA PRO A 10 4.94 15.84 7.00
C PRO A 10 3.56 16.22 7.56
N SER A 11 2.53 16.14 6.72
CA SER A 11 1.14 16.36 7.13
C SER A 11 0.79 15.38 8.26
N GLU A 12 0.12 15.87 9.31
CA GLU A 12 -0.20 15.10 10.53
C GLU A 12 -1.22 13.96 10.32
N GLY A 13 -1.56 13.61 9.08
CA GLY A 13 -2.56 12.60 8.73
C GLY A 13 -2.00 11.41 7.96
N PRO A 14 -2.70 10.27 7.95
CA PRO A 14 -2.28 9.10 7.16
C PRO A 14 -2.21 9.47 5.68
N SER A 15 -1.20 8.98 4.96
CA SER A 15 -1.10 9.19 3.51
C SER A 15 -2.12 8.34 2.75
N LYS A 16 -2.40 8.67 1.48
CA LYS A 16 -3.24 7.81 0.63
C LYS A 16 -2.61 6.43 0.44
N ALA A 17 -1.27 6.34 0.36
CA ALA A 17 -0.56 5.07 0.29
C ALA A 17 -0.75 4.21 1.55
N GLU A 18 -0.69 4.83 2.74
CA GLU A 18 -1.04 4.16 4.00
C GLU A 18 -2.49 3.67 3.98
N ALA A 19 -3.44 4.49 3.52
CA ALA A 19 -4.84 4.11 3.42
C ALA A 19 -5.03 2.87 2.51
N VAL A 20 -4.40 2.85 1.34
CA VAL A 20 -4.41 1.69 0.43
C VAL A 20 -3.84 0.46 1.13
N ALA A 21 -2.71 0.61 1.82
CA ALA A 21 -2.04 -0.48 2.53
C ALA A 21 -2.94 -1.10 3.61
N ARG A 22 -3.57 -0.26 4.45
CA ARG A 22 -4.49 -0.72 5.51
C ARG A 22 -5.76 -1.34 4.95
N TYR A 23 -6.23 -0.87 3.79
CA TYR A 23 -7.37 -1.48 3.10
C TYR A 23 -7.02 -2.85 2.52
N LEU A 24 -5.82 -3.05 1.98
CA LEU A 24 -5.32 -4.37 1.57
C LEU A 24 -5.25 -5.35 2.76
N LEU A 25 -4.77 -4.89 3.93
CA LEU A 25 -4.79 -5.68 5.17
C LEU A 25 -6.22 -6.04 5.61
N TYR A 26 -7.17 -5.11 5.44
CA TYR A 26 -8.60 -5.38 5.68
C TYR A 26 -9.15 -6.45 4.73
N LEU A 27 -8.84 -6.38 3.43
CA LEU A 27 -9.28 -7.40 2.48
C LEU A 27 -8.70 -8.78 2.80
N ALA A 28 -7.44 -8.82 3.26
CA ALA A 28 -6.81 -10.05 3.70
C ALA A 28 -7.45 -10.64 4.96
N SER A 29 -7.78 -9.81 5.97
CA SER A 29 -8.43 -10.28 7.20
C SER A 29 -9.83 -10.84 6.99
N LYS A 30 -10.50 -10.45 5.89
CA LYS A 30 -11.81 -10.99 5.47
C LYS A 30 -11.72 -12.22 4.57
N SER A 31 -10.52 -12.65 4.22
CA SER A 31 -10.31 -13.77 3.31
C SER A 31 -9.81 -15.01 4.04
N LYS A 32 -10.16 -16.21 3.54
CA LYS A 32 -9.62 -17.49 4.05
C LYS A 32 -8.30 -17.83 3.33
N GLU A 33 -7.44 -16.85 3.13
CA GLU A 33 -6.17 -17.09 2.44
C GLU A 33 -5.19 -17.78 3.39
N PRO A 34 -4.40 -18.76 2.90
CA PRO A 34 -3.51 -19.56 3.73
C PRO A 34 -2.30 -18.75 4.23
N GLU A 35 -1.93 -17.67 3.54
CA GLU A 35 -0.75 -16.87 3.85
C GLU A 35 -1.14 -15.45 4.29
N LEU A 36 -0.62 -15.04 5.45
CA LEU A 36 -0.78 -13.70 5.99
C LEU A 36 0.03 -12.67 5.18
N ILE A 37 -0.27 -11.37 5.35
CA ILE A 37 0.49 -10.30 4.68
C ILE A 37 1.70 -9.91 5.54
N THR A 38 2.91 -10.11 5.00
CA THR A 38 4.15 -9.54 5.53
C THR A 38 4.39 -8.15 4.92
N ASN A 39 5.33 -7.36 5.48
CA ASN A 39 5.66 -6.05 4.91
C ASN A 39 6.14 -6.16 3.44
N LEU A 40 6.99 -7.14 3.13
CA LEU A 40 7.44 -7.36 1.74
C LEU A 40 6.26 -7.63 0.79
N ARG A 41 5.31 -8.48 1.20
CA ARG A 41 4.13 -8.77 0.37
C ARG A 41 3.24 -7.55 0.19
N LEU A 42 3.09 -6.74 1.24
CA LEU A 42 2.35 -5.49 1.20
C LEU A 42 2.96 -4.50 0.20
N GLN A 43 4.29 -4.35 0.20
CA GLN A 43 5.00 -3.49 -0.77
C GLN A 43 4.76 -3.94 -2.21
N LYS A 44 4.80 -5.25 -2.47
CA LYS A 44 4.50 -5.78 -3.82
C LYS A 44 3.06 -5.52 -4.25
N LEU A 45 2.09 -5.65 -3.33
CA LEU A 45 0.70 -5.32 -3.62
C LEU A 45 0.50 -3.84 -3.92
N LEU A 46 1.19 -2.94 -3.20
CA LEU A 46 1.18 -1.51 -3.48
C LEU A 46 1.77 -1.18 -4.86
N TYR A 47 2.88 -1.83 -5.21
CA TYR A 47 3.47 -1.71 -6.54
C TYR A 47 2.49 -2.09 -7.65
N TYR A 48 1.84 -3.26 -7.57
CA TYR A 48 0.84 -3.63 -8.57
C TYR A 48 -0.37 -2.72 -8.57
N ALA A 49 -0.83 -2.27 -7.39
CA ALA A 49 -1.96 -1.36 -7.32
C ALA A 49 -1.65 -0.03 -8.03
N GLN A 50 -0.48 0.55 -7.80
CA GLN A 50 -0.02 1.77 -8.47
C GLN A 50 0.16 1.55 -9.97
N GLY A 51 0.84 0.46 -10.37
CA GLY A 51 1.11 0.14 -11.77
C GLY A 51 -0.16 -0.09 -12.58
N TRP A 52 -1.13 -0.85 -12.04
CA TRP A 52 -2.41 -1.06 -12.71
C TRP A 52 -3.27 0.20 -12.74
N SER A 53 -3.18 1.08 -11.74
CA SER A 53 -3.90 2.36 -11.77
C SER A 53 -3.38 3.22 -12.91
N LEU A 54 -2.05 3.37 -13.00
CA LEU A 54 -1.41 4.08 -14.10
C LEU A 54 -1.77 3.48 -15.46
N ALA A 55 -1.76 2.15 -15.59
CA ALA A 55 -2.03 1.48 -16.86
C ALA A 55 -3.51 1.51 -17.29
N LEU A 56 -4.45 1.42 -16.36
CA LEU A 56 -5.89 1.28 -16.69
C LEU A 56 -6.70 2.57 -16.50
N ARG A 57 -6.33 3.39 -15.52
CA ARG A 57 -7.00 4.65 -15.20
C ARG A 57 -6.26 5.87 -15.75
N GLY A 58 -4.97 5.72 -16.08
CA GLY A 58 -4.12 6.83 -16.54
C GLY A 58 -3.65 7.76 -15.41
N GLU A 59 -3.93 7.43 -14.15
CA GLU A 59 -3.61 8.25 -12.98
C GLU A 59 -3.04 7.39 -11.83
N PRO A 60 -2.17 7.96 -10.98
CA PRO A 60 -1.65 7.26 -9.80
C PRO A 60 -2.77 6.94 -8.80
N LEU A 61 -2.66 5.80 -8.12
CA LEU A 61 -3.59 5.46 -7.04
C LEU A 61 -3.29 6.28 -5.77
N PHE A 62 -2.01 6.58 -5.54
CA PHE A 62 -1.52 7.39 -4.43
C PHE A 62 -0.32 8.24 -4.86
N ASP A 63 -0.14 9.39 -4.19
CA ASP A 63 0.87 10.40 -4.49
C ASP A 63 2.19 10.13 -3.75
N GLU A 64 2.70 8.91 -3.85
CA GLU A 64 4.01 8.52 -3.31
C GLU A 64 4.84 7.86 -4.41
N THR A 65 6.10 8.29 -4.54
CA THR A 65 7.03 7.67 -5.47
C THR A 65 7.49 6.33 -4.89
N LEU A 66 7.37 5.27 -5.69
CA LEU A 66 7.93 3.97 -5.33
C LEU A 66 9.43 3.96 -5.62
N GLU A 67 10.23 3.67 -4.61
CA GLU A 67 11.68 3.65 -4.70
C GLU A 67 12.20 2.24 -5.03
N ALA A 68 13.21 2.15 -5.89
CA ALA A 68 13.84 0.89 -6.26
C ALA A 68 14.77 0.39 -5.14
N TRP A 69 14.28 -0.51 -4.29
CA TRP A 69 15.05 -1.13 -3.20
C TRP A 69 15.48 -2.55 -3.56
N LYS A 70 16.31 -3.16 -2.71
CA LYS A 70 16.91 -4.50 -2.91
C LYS A 70 15.89 -5.60 -3.30
N HIS A 71 14.67 -5.53 -2.79
CA HIS A 71 13.64 -6.56 -2.99
C HIS A 71 12.46 -6.10 -3.86
N GLY A 72 12.65 -5.02 -4.61
CA GLY A 72 11.66 -4.44 -5.51
C GLY A 72 11.24 -3.03 -5.08
N PRO A 73 10.25 -2.46 -5.78
CA PRO A 73 9.74 -1.12 -5.50
C PRO A 73 9.10 -1.04 -4.11
N VAL A 74 9.37 0.04 -3.39
CA VAL A 74 8.91 0.26 -2.02
C VAL A 74 8.28 1.65 -1.91
N ALA A 75 7.12 1.75 -1.27
CA ALA A 75 6.57 2.99 -0.73
C ALA A 75 7.23 3.24 0.64
N PRO A 76 8.19 4.19 0.76
CA PRO A 76 8.98 4.36 1.98
C PRO A 76 8.13 4.66 3.22
N SER A 77 7.09 5.47 3.08
CA SER A 77 6.18 5.84 4.18
C SER A 77 5.53 4.58 4.76
N VAL A 78 4.97 3.73 3.90
CA VAL A 78 4.32 2.48 4.30
C VAL A 78 5.33 1.48 4.85
N TYR A 79 6.52 1.40 4.26
CA TYR A 79 7.56 0.52 4.76
C TYR A 79 7.93 0.87 6.20
N HIS A 80 8.12 2.15 6.51
CA HIS A 80 8.49 2.60 7.84
C HIS A 80 7.40 2.39 8.90
N ILE A 81 6.13 2.42 8.51
CA ILE A 81 5.00 2.08 9.40
C ILE A 81 5.07 0.60 9.81
N PHE A 82 5.33 -0.31 8.86
CA PHE A 82 5.24 -1.76 9.10
C PHE A 82 6.60 -2.47 9.24
N LYS A 83 7.74 -1.75 9.22
CA LYS A 83 9.09 -2.35 9.24
C LYS A 83 9.38 -3.19 10.48
N THR A 84 8.78 -2.84 11.62
CA THR A 84 8.98 -3.51 12.90
C THR A 84 8.47 -4.95 12.90
N HIS A 85 7.54 -5.30 12.00
CA HIS A 85 7.08 -6.67 11.82
C HIS A 85 8.08 -7.55 11.03
N GLY A 86 9.02 -6.95 10.30
CA GLY A 86 10.03 -7.68 9.54
C GLY A 86 9.44 -8.73 8.59
N LYS A 87 9.82 -10.00 8.81
CA LYS A 87 9.31 -11.16 8.05
C LYS A 87 8.02 -11.76 8.62
N GLN A 88 7.57 -11.29 9.78
CA GLN A 88 6.33 -11.74 10.40
C GLN A 88 5.12 -11.10 9.70
N SER A 89 3.95 -11.71 9.91
CA SER A 89 2.69 -11.14 9.45
C SER A 89 2.39 -9.82 10.15
N ILE A 90 1.87 -8.86 9.39
CA ILE A 90 1.31 -7.63 9.94
C ILE A 90 0.00 -7.99 10.68
N PRO A 91 -0.17 -7.57 11.95
CA PRO A 91 -1.35 -7.89 12.74
C PRO A 91 -2.65 -7.37 12.13
N GLN A 92 -3.75 -8.09 12.34
CA GLN A 92 -5.08 -7.66 11.87
C GLN A 92 -5.52 -6.32 12.48
N GLY A 93 -4.98 -5.95 13.65
CA GLY A 93 -5.24 -4.65 14.29
C GLY A 93 -4.78 -3.44 13.47
N GLU A 94 -3.92 -3.64 12.46
CA GLU A 94 -3.48 -2.59 11.53
C GLU A 94 -4.46 -2.34 10.38
N ALA A 95 -5.39 -3.28 10.15
CA ALA A 95 -6.36 -3.18 9.07
C ALA A 95 -7.36 -2.04 9.31
N ARG A 96 -7.72 -1.32 8.24
CA ARG A 96 -8.79 -0.31 8.25
C ARG A 96 -9.65 -0.49 7.02
N LYS A 97 -10.97 -0.61 7.21
CA LYS A 97 -11.95 -0.71 6.12
C LYS A 97 -12.20 0.65 5.46
N ASP A 98 -12.32 1.67 6.30
CA ASP A 98 -12.77 2.99 5.92
C ASP A 98 -11.64 3.99 6.11
N SER A 99 -11.49 4.88 5.12
CA SER A 99 -10.59 6.03 5.13
C SER A 99 -11.21 7.10 4.25
N PRO A 100 -11.22 8.38 4.68
CA PRO A 100 -11.72 9.47 3.83
C PRO A 100 -10.85 9.70 2.59
N LEU A 101 -9.65 9.11 2.53
CA LEU A 101 -8.73 9.20 1.40
C LEU A 101 -9.01 8.19 0.29
N LEU A 102 -9.93 7.25 0.50
CA LEU A 102 -10.30 6.24 -0.47
C LEU A 102 -11.76 6.40 -0.88
N SER A 103 -11.98 6.76 -2.14
CA SER A 103 -13.32 6.72 -2.75
C SER A 103 -13.82 5.27 -2.88
N GLU A 104 -15.11 5.10 -3.13
CA GLU A 104 -15.66 3.76 -3.40
C GLU A 104 -15.09 3.17 -4.70
N GLU A 105 -14.72 4.00 -5.67
CA GLU A 105 -14.02 3.58 -6.88
C GLU A 105 -12.62 3.07 -6.55
N ASP A 106 -11.84 3.79 -5.73
CA ASP A 106 -10.52 3.34 -5.27
C ASP A 106 -10.63 1.99 -4.53
N LYS A 107 -11.60 1.86 -3.62
CA LYS A 107 -11.85 0.60 -2.90
C LYS A 107 -12.19 -0.55 -3.86
N ALA A 108 -13.07 -0.31 -4.83
CA ALA A 108 -13.45 -1.31 -5.84
C ALA A 108 -12.25 -1.72 -6.72
N PHE A 109 -11.40 -0.76 -7.08
CA PHE A 109 -10.18 -0.99 -7.84
C PHE A 109 -9.16 -1.82 -7.03
N ILE A 110 -8.85 -1.41 -5.80
CA ILE A 110 -7.92 -2.12 -4.90
C ILE A 110 -8.43 -3.54 -4.65
N LYS A 111 -9.74 -3.73 -4.46
CA LYS A 111 -10.35 -5.07 -4.32
C LYS A 111 -10.17 -5.93 -5.57
N SER A 112 -10.13 -5.34 -6.75
CA SER A 112 -9.87 -6.06 -8.00
C SER A 112 -8.41 -6.49 -8.13
N VAL A 113 -7.47 -5.62 -7.77
CA VAL A 113 -6.04 -5.95 -7.66
C VAL A 113 -5.82 -7.06 -6.63
N TRP A 114 -6.39 -6.92 -5.43
CA TRP A 114 -6.35 -7.96 -4.40
C TRP A 114 -6.86 -9.31 -4.91
N ARG A 115 -8.04 -9.35 -5.53
CA ARG A 115 -8.60 -10.60 -6.09
C ARG A 115 -7.65 -11.27 -7.09
N ARG A 116 -6.92 -10.49 -7.88
CA ARG A 116 -5.95 -11.01 -8.85
C ARG A 116 -4.71 -11.59 -8.17
N TYR A 117 -4.20 -10.92 -7.14
CA TYR A 117 -2.88 -11.22 -6.58
C TYR A 117 -2.87 -11.97 -5.24
N ARG A 118 -4.02 -12.10 -4.57
CA ARG A 118 -4.12 -12.68 -3.21
C ARG A 118 -3.59 -14.11 -3.06
N ARG A 119 -3.49 -14.87 -4.16
CA ARG A 119 -3.00 -16.25 -4.14
C ARG A 119 -1.48 -16.36 -4.27
N TYR A 120 -0.82 -15.27 -4.64
CA TYR A 120 0.64 -15.26 -4.79
C TYR A 120 1.30 -14.83 -3.49
N SER A 121 2.30 -15.62 -3.10
CA SER A 121 3.28 -15.26 -2.10
C SER A 121 4.16 -14.11 -2.58
N ALA A 122 4.88 -13.48 -1.67
CA ALA A 122 5.82 -12.42 -2.03
C ALA A 122 6.89 -12.89 -3.04
N LEU A 123 7.25 -14.18 -3.07
CA LEU A 123 8.28 -14.69 -4.00
C LEU A 123 7.73 -14.95 -5.42
N GLU A 124 6.43 -15.22 -5.54
CA GLU A 124 5.76 -15.46 -6.82
C GLU A 124 5.41 -14.15 -7.53
N LEU A 125 5.21 -13.08 -6.76
CA LEU A 125 5.10 -11.72 -7.27
C LEU A 125 6.48 -11.22 -7.71
N ARG A 126 6.72 -11.11 -9.01
CA ARG A 126 7.99 -10.59 -9.58
C ARG A 126 7.90 -9.10 -9.89
#